data_AF-A0A7K6J5D0-F1
#
_entry.id   AF-A0A7K6J5D0-F1
#
_cell.length_a   1.000
_cell.length_b   1.000
_cell.length_c   1.000
_cell.angle_alpha   90.00
_cell.angle_beta   90.00
_cell.angle_gamma   90.00
#
_symmetry.space_group_name_H-M   'P 1'
#
loop_
_entity.id
_entity.type
_entity.pdbx_description
1 polymer ?
#
loop_
_entity_poly.entity_id
_entity_poly.type
_entity_poly.pdbx_seq_one_letter_code
_entity_poly.pdbx_strand_id
1 'polypeptide(L)'
;FTQRSCLLRHQRSHAGKRCHECSECGMSFGRRSSLTCHRRIHARERPHECGECGKGFRWRFELKRHQRIHTGEKPYKCSKCGK
;
A
#
# COMPACT_ATOMS: atom_id res chain seq x y z
N PHE A 1 7.41 -15.72 14.22
CA PHE A 1 6.20 -15.96 13.40
C PHE A 1 5.21 -16.74 14.23
N THR A 2 3.98 -16.25 14.41
CA THR A 2 2.94 -16.91 15.23
C THR A 2 2.20 -18.04 14.51
N GLN A 3 2.31 -18.13 13.18
CA GLN A 3 1.71 -19.19 12.37
C GLN A 3 2.73 -19.77 11.37
N ARG A 4 2.66 -21.09 11.14
CA ARG A 4 3.52 -21.81 10.17
C ARG A 4 3.38 -21.26 8.75
N SER A 5 2.17 -20.88 8.35
CA SER A 5 1.87 -20.24 7.06
C SER A 5 2.65 -18.92 6.87
N CYS A 6 2.77 -18.12 7.92
CA CYS A 6 3.52 -16.87 7.92
C CYS A 6 5.03 -17.13 7.80
N LEU A 7 5.57 -18.16 8.45
CA LEU A 7 6.98 -18.56 8.34
C LEU A 7 7.32 -19.06 6.93
N LEU A 8 6.51 -19.98 6.36
CA LEU A 8 6.72 -20.49 5.00
C LEU A 8 6.62 -19.37 3.95
N ARG A 9 5.76 -18.37 4.18
CA ARG A 9 5.66 -17.18 3.33
C ARG A 9 6.88 -16.28 3.46
N HIS A 10 7.43 -16.13 4.66
CA HIS A 10 8.66 -15.39 4.88
C HIS A 10 9.88 -16.08 4.25
N GLN A 11 9.99 -17.41 4.37
CA GLN A 11 11.07 -18.16 3.73
C GLN A 11 11.07 -18.01 2.19
N ARG A 12 9.89 -17.89 1.58
CA ARG A 12 9.76 -17.59 0.14
C ARG A 12 10.35 -16.24 -0.27
N SER A 13 10.43 -15.25 0.61
CA SER A 13 11.08 -13.97 0.26
C SER A 13 12.61 -14.09 0.21
N HIS A 14 13.21 -15.02 0.97
CA HIS A 14 14.65 -15.28 0.92
C HIS A 14 15.05 -16.05 -0.35
N ALA A 15 14.21 -16.97 -0.79
CA ALA A 15 14.48 -17.81 -1.96
C ALA A 15 14.31 -17.08 -3.31
N GLY A 16 13.98 -15.79 -3.32
CA GLY A 16 13.79 -15.01 -4.56
C GLY A 16 12.65 -15.49 -5.48
N LYS A 17 11.84 -16.47 -5.06
CA LYS A 17 10.70 -16.99 -5.83
C LYS A 17 9.60 -15.92 -5.93
N ARG A 18 9.72 -15.03 -6.91
CA ARG A 18 8.67 -14.09 -7.33
C ARG A 18 7.84 -14.79 -8.42
N CYS A 19 6.73 -15.39 -8.01
CA CYS A 19 5.94 -16.26 -8.91
C CYS A 19 4.77 -15.55 -9.60
N HIS A 20 4.50 -14.28 -9.28
CA HIS A 20 3.31 -13.58 -9.76
C HIS A 20 3.71 -12.33 -10.54
N GLU A 21 3.71 -12.45 -11.87
CA GLU A 21 4.09 -11.38 -12.78
C GLU A 21 2.87 -10.54 -13.22
N CYS A 22 3.10 -9.24 -13.38
CA CYS A 22 2.15 -8.33 -14.00
C CYS A 22 2.30 -8.36 -15.52
N SER A 23 1.28 -8.82 -16.24
CA SER A 23 1.28 -8.89 -17.71
C SER A 23 1.40 -7.52 -18.40
N GLU A 24 1.08 -6.44 -17.69
CA GLU A 24 1.07 -5.09 -18.26
C GLU A 24 2.45 -4.39 -18.17
N CYS A 25 3.33 -4.82 -17.27
CA CYS A 25 4.64 -4.17 -17.06
C CYS A 25 5.80 -5.12 -16.68
N GLY A 26 5.58 -6.44 -16.67
CA GLY A 26 6.59 -7.45 -16.35
C GLY A 26 7.03 -7.48 -14.88
N MET A 27 6.46 -6.64 -14.00
CA MET A 27 6.86 -6.62 -12.59
C MET A 27 6.43 -7.89 -11.87
N SER A 28 7.38 -8.53 -11.20
CA SER A 28 7.17 -9.76 -10.45
C SER A 28 6.99 -9.52 -8.95
N PHE A 29 6.04 -10.24 -8.35
CA PHE A 29 5.67 -10.15 -6.94
C PHE A 29 5.77 -11.53 -6.25
N GLY A 30 6.22 -11.54 -4.99
CA GLY A 30 6.26 -12.76 -4.18
C GLY A 30 4.89 -13.21 -3.65
N ARG A 31 3.83 -12.42 -3.85
CA ARG A 31 2.46 -12.73 -3.38
C ARG A 31 1.43 -12.31 -4.42
N ARG A 32 0.43 -13.17 -4.67
CA ARG A 32 -0.71 -12.86 -5.57
C ARG A 32 -1.50 -11.64 -5.12
N SER A 33 -1.66 -11.45 -3.81
CA SER A 33 -2.33 -10.27 -3.25
C SER A 33 -1.58 -8.97 -3.60
N SER A 34 -0.25 -9.00 -3.59
CA SER A 34 0.59 -7.86 -3.97
C SER A 34 0.50 -7.56 -5.47
N LEU A 35 0.46 -8.59 -6.33
CA LEU A 35 0.19 -8.40 -7.76
C LEU A 35 -1.20 -7.80 -8.00
N THR A 36 -2.23 -8.33 -7.35
CA THR A 36 -3.62 -7.84 -7.47
C THR A 36 -3.71 -6.38 -7.04
N CYS A 37 -3.05 -6.05 -5.93
CA CYS A 37 -2.90 -4.69 -5.43
C CYS A 37 -2.19 -3.80 -6.47
N HIS A 38 -1.08 -4.27 -7.03
CA HIS A 38 -0.34 -3.55 -8.06
C HIS A 38 -1.15 -3.30 -9.33
N ARG A 39 -1.98 -4.23 -9.78
CA ARG A 39 -2.82 -4.04 -11.00
C ARG A 39 -3.78 -2.84 -10.90
N ARG A 40 -4.17 -2.43 -9.69
CA ARG A 40 -4.94 -1.18 -9.48
C ARG A 40 -4.17 0.06 -9.95
N ILE A 41 -2.85 -0.05 -10.10
CA ILE A 41 -2.01 1.02 -10.64
C ILE A 41 -2.35 1.35 -12.08
N HIS A 42 -2.62 0.31 -12.86
CA HIS A 42 -2.88 0.45 -14.28
C HIS A 42 -4.34 0.80 -14.58
N ALA A 43 -5.27 0.28 -13.78
CA ALA A 43 -6.70 0.54 -13.95
C ALA A 43 -7.11 2.02 -13.76
N ARG A 44 -6.21 2.88 -13.24
CA ARG A 44 -6.49 4.29 -12.85
C ARG A 44 -7.70 4.47 -11.91
N GLU A 45 -8.26 3.39 -11.41
CA GLU A 45 -9.36 3.40 -10.44
C GLU A 45 -8.95 4.11 -9.15
N ARG A 46 -9.85 4.98 -8.69
CA ARG A 46 -9.73 5.74 -7.45
C ARG A 46 -10.98 5.53 -6.61
N PRO A 47 -11.17 4.33 -6.02
CA PRO A 47 -12.39 3.98 -5.31
C PRO A 47 -12.56 4.73 -3.98
N HIS A 48 -11.56 5.49 -3.54
CA HIS A 48 -11.59 6.20 -2.27
C HIS A 48 -11.60 7.70 -2.51
N GLU A 49 -12.75 8.34 -2.33
CA GLU A 49 -12.88 9.79 -2.53
C GLU A 49 -12.84 10.55 -1.21
N CYS A 50 -12.26 11.75 -1.24
CA CYS A 50 -12.32 12.70 -0.15
C CYS A 50 -13.66 13.45 -0.16
N GLY A 51 -14.49 13.22 0.85
CA GLY A 51 -15.79 13.88 0.95
C GLY A 51 -15.73 15.42 1.09
N GLU A 52 -14.58 15.98 1.46
CA GLU A 52 -14.42 17.43 1.63
C GLU A 52 -14.03 18.16 0.33
N CYS A 53 -13.34 17.48 -0.59
CA CYS A 53 -12.82 18.13 -1.81
C CYS A 53 -12.97 17.31 -3.10
N GLY A 54 -13.66 16.17 -3.06
CA GLY A 54 -13.90 15.28 -4.20
C GLY A 54 -12.65 14.58 -4.75
N LYS A 55 -11.49 14.71 -4.10
CA LYS A 55 -10.24 14.13 -4.60
C LYS A 55 -10.24 12.61 -4.43
N GLY A 56 -10.12 11.88 -5.54
CA GLY A 56 -10.02 10.42 -5.54
C GLY A 56 -8.60 9.87 -5.27
N PHE A 57 -8.54 8.74 -4.56
CA PHE A 57 -7.34 8.01 -4.17
C PHE A 57 -7.46 6.52 -4.48
N ARG A 58 -6.31 5.89 -4.75
CA ARG A 58 -6.25 4.45 -5.07
C ARG A 58 -6.32 3.59 -3.82
N TRP A 59 -5.75 4.08 -2.72
CA TRP A 59 -5.68 3.35 -1.46
C TRP A 59 -6.31 4.12 -0.30
N ARG A 60 -6.99 3.40 0.59
CA ARG A 60 -7.59 3.99 1.81
C ARG A 60 -6.58 4.74 2.68
N PHE A 61 -5.34 4.24 2.78
CA PHE A 61 -4.31 4.91 3.59
C PHE A 61 -3.87 6.25 2.97
N GLU A 62 -3.92 6.39 1.63
CA GLU A 62 -3.62 7.65 0.95
C GLU A 62 -4.71 8.67 1.24
N LEU A 63 -5.99 8.26 1.17
CA LEU A 63 -7.12 9.11 1.57
C LEU A 63 -6.98 9.55 3.04
N LYS A 64 -6.73 8.61 3.95
CA LYS A 64 -6.54 8.94 5.38
C LYS A 64 -5.37 9.90 5.62
N ARG A 65 -4.29 9.76 4.86
CA ARG A 65 -3.16 10.70 4.92
C ARG A 65 -3.55 12.07 4.36
N HIS A 66 -4.29 12.09 3.26
CA HIS A 66 -4.76 13.33 2.63
C HIS A 66 -5.72 14.11 3.54
N GLN A 67 -6.64 13.44 4.23
CA GLN A 67 -7.57 14.09 5.17
C GLN A 67 -6.86 14.92 6.25
N ARG A 68 -5.62 14.56 6.62
CA ARG A 68 -4.83 15.34 7.58
C ARG A 68 -4.47 16.73 7.10
N ILE A 69 -4.52 16.98 5.79
CA ILE A 69 -4.31 18.32 5.22
C ILE A 69 -5.48 19.23 5.60
N HIS A 70 -6.70 18.68 5.65
CA HIS A 70 -7.88 19.44 6.02
C HIS A 70 -8.00 19.61 7.54
N THR A 71 -7.67 18.57 8.31
CA THR A 71 -7.73 18.63 9.78
C THR A 71 -6.51 19.32 10.41
N GLY A 72 -5.42 19.52 9.66
CA GLY A 72 -4.16 20.04 10.18
C GLY A 72 -3.43 19.09 11.14
N GLU A 73 -3.86 17.83 11.25
CA GLU A 73 -3.29 16.85 12.19
C GLU A 73 -1.81 16.56 11.86
N LYS A 74 -0.94 16.67 12.88
CA LYS A 74 0.50 16.33 12.80
C LYS A 74 0.82 15.20 13.79
N PRO A 75 0.68 13.92 13.37
CA PRO A 75 0.85 12.77 14.27
C PRO A 75 2.31 12.52 14.67
N TYR A 76 3.25 13.03 13.87
CA TYR A 76 4.67 12.88 14.12
C TYR A 76 5.19 14.22 14.64
N LYS A 77 5.84 14.18 15.79
CA LYS A 77 6.53 15.31 16.41
C LYS A 77 7.96 14.91 16.70
N CYS A 78 8.91 15.79 16.40
CA CYS A 78 10.29 15.63 16.78
C CYS A 78 10.41 15.66 18.31
N SER A 79 11.01 14.63 18.91
CA SER A 79 11.26 14.59 20.35
C SER A 79 12.26 15.64 20.84
N LYS A 80 13.08 16.20 19.94
CA LYS A 80 14.09 17.23 20.29
C LYS A 80 13.57 18.66 20.19
N CYS A 81 12.73 18.98 19.20
CA CYS A 81 12.26 20.36 18.97
C CYS A 81 10.74 20.51 18.91
N GLY A 82 9.97 19.44 19.11
CA GLY A 82 8.51 19.46 19.13
C GLY A 82 7.83 19.72 17.78
N LYS A 83 8.60 20.05 16.73
CA LYS A 83 8.14 20.26 15.35
C LYS A 83 7.97 18.97 14.57
#